data_AF-A0A7W0U3U7-F1
#
_entry.id   AF-A0A7W0U3U7-F1
#
_cell.length_a   1.000
_cell.length_b   1.000
_cell.length_c   1.000
_cell.angle_alpha   90.00
_cell.angle_beta   90.00
_cell.angle_gamma   90.00
#
_symmetry.space_group_name_H-M   'P 1'
#
loop_
_entity.id
_entity.type
_entity.pdbx_description
1 polymer ?
#
loop_
_entity_poly.entity_id
_entity_poly.type
_entity_poly.pdbx_seq_one_letter_code
_entity_poly.pdbx_strand_id
1 'polypeptide(L)' 'MQIPKEQILELLKSRGDKDQAAQADSELPDQVDTDKDQGLLGKFNINPKDLMGGMGDKLGL' A
#
# COMPACT_ATOMS: atom_id res chain seq x y z
N MET A 1 -6.78 -5.07 -9.59
CA MET A 1 -7.78 -5.04 -8.48
C MET A 1 -7.76 -3.64 -7.96
N GLN A 2 -8.89 -3.07 -7.53
CA GLN A 2 -8.90 -1.67 -7.09
C GLN A 2 -8.94 -1.60 -5.57
N ILE A 3 -7.95 -0.92 -5.00
CA ILE A 3 -7.80 -0.76 -3.56
C ILE A 3 -7.84 0.74 -3.26
N PRO A 4 -8.66 1.18 -2.29
CA PRO A 4 -8.69 2.58 -1.91
C PRO A 4 -7.32 3.01 -1.39
N LYS A 5 -6.87 4.22 -1.74
CA LYS A 5 -5.57 4.73 -1.28
C LYS A 5 -5.43 4.69 0.23
N GLU A 6 -6.52 4.91 0.96
CA GLU A 6 -6.54 4.88 2.43
C GLU A 6 -5.97 3.58 3.00
N GLN A 7 -6.30 2.42 2.43
CA GLN A 7 -5.73 1.14 2.88
C GLN A 7 -4.22 1.07 2.65
N ILE A 8 -3.75 1.65 1.56
CA ILE A 8 -2.32 1.72 1.23
C ILE A 8 -1.61 2.64 2.22
N LEU A 9 -2.21 3.77 2.56
CA LEU A 9 -1.72 4.70 3.58
C LEU A 9 -1.68 4.06 4.96
N GLU A 10 -2.70 3.31 5.35
CA GLU A 10 -2.75 2.58 6.61
C GLU A 10 -1.65 1.52 6.69
N LEU A 11 -1.41 0.79 5.61
CA LEU A 11 -0.30 -0.18 5.53
C LEU A 11 1.05 0.51 5.75
N LEU A 12 1.32 1.60 5.04
CA LEU A 12 2.55 2.39 5.18
C LEU A 12 2.71 2.93 6.60
N LYS A 13 1.65 3.51 7.17
CA LYS A 13 1.65 4.00 8.55
C LYS A 13 1.87 2.88 9.57
N SER A 14 1.28 1.70 9.36
CA SER A 14 1.43 0.51 10.21
C SER A 14 2.85 -0.05 10.17
N ARG A 15 3.53 0.04 9.03
CA ARG A 15 4.95 -0.32 8.88
C ARG A 15 5.91 0.69 9.54
N GLY A 16 5.45 1.91 9.79
CA GLY A 16 6.26 3.02 10.29
C GLY A 16 6.73 3.99 9.20
N ASP A 17 6.38 3.72 7.94
CA ASP A 17 6.75 4.50 6.75
C ASP A 17 5.85 5.74 6.58
N LYS A 18 5.83 6.61 7.60
CA LYS A 18 4.97 7.81 7.62
C LYS A 18 5.27 8.77 6.48
N ASP A 19 6.54 8.93 6.11
CA ASP A 19 6.97 9.79 5.00
C ASP A 19 6.45 9.27 3.66
N GLN A 20 6.57 7.95 3.43
CA GLN A 20 6.02 7.32 2.24
C GLN A 20 4.50 7.40 2.21
N ALA A 21 3.82 7.30 3.36
CA ALA A 21 2.37 7.49 3.44
C ALA A 21 1.96 8.90 3.02
N ALA A 22 2.66 9.94 3.49
CA ALA A 22 2.35 11.31 3.09
C ALA A 22 2.54 11.53 1.57
N GLN A 23 3.61 10.97 1.00
CA GLN A 23 3.86 11.06 -0.44
C GLN A 23 2.83 10.26 -1.25
N ALA A 24 2.51 9.05 -0.81
CA ALA A 24 1.50 8.20 -1.40
C ALA A 24 0.11 8.86 -1.38
N ASP A 25 -0.25 9.64 -0.36
CA ASP A 25 -1.55 10.31 -0.30
C ASP A 25 -1.72 11.36 -1.42
N SER A 26 -0.62 11.98 -1.82
CA SER A 26 -0.59 13.01 -2.88
C SER A 26 -0.36 12.43 -4.27
N GLU A 27 0.38 11.33 -4.40
CA GLU A 27 0.66 10.69 -5.70
C GLU A 27 -0.37 9.62 -6.09
N LEU A 28 -0.96 8.92 -5.12
CA LEU A 28 -1.91 7.85 -5.41
C LEU A 28 -3.31 8.44 -5.72
N PRO A 29 -3.98 7.94 -6.75
CA PRO A 29 -5.39 8.24 -6.99
C PRO A 29 -6.27 7.66 -5.87
N ASP A 30 -7.51 8.14 -5.74
CA ASP A 30 -8.47 7.66 -4.73
C ASP A 30 -8.67 6.13 -4.77
N GLN A 31 -8.69 5.56 -5.97
CA GLN A 31 -8.64 4.12 -6.20
C GLN A 31 -7.38 3.75 -6.97
N VAL A 32 -6.54 2.94 -6.35
CA VAL A 32 -5.31 2.43 -6.95
C VAL A 32 -5.58 1.07 -7.54
N ASP A 33 -5.31 0.92 -8.84
CA ASP A 33 -5.45 -0.36 -9.52
C ASP A 33 -4.15 -1.15 -9.39
N THR A 34 -4.12 -2.17 -8.54
CA THR A 34 -2.95 -3.00 -8.30
C THR A 34 -2.44 -3.76 -9.53
N ASP A 35 -3.20 -3.81 -10.63
CA ASP A 35 -2.75 -4.41 -11.89
C ASP A 35 -2.17 -3.37 -12.85
N LYS A 36 -2.69 -2.13 -12.84
CA LYS A 36 -2.22 -1.04 -13.73
C LYS A 36 -1.17 -0.15 -13.08
N ASP A 37 -1.32 0.12 -11.80
CA ASP A 37 -0.50 1.01 -10.98
C ASP A 37 0.61 0.23 -10.24
N GLN A 38 0.97 -0.97 -10.71
CA GLN A 38 2.06 -1.77 -10.13
C GLN A 38 3.37 -1.00 -10.02
N GLY A 39 3.70 -0.19 -11.02
CA GLY A 39 4.88 0.67 -11.00
C GLY A 39 4.80 1.77 -9.94
N LEU A 40 3.60 2.30 -9.69
CA LEU A 40 3.38 3.35 -8.69
C LEU A 40 3.45 2.77 -7.28
N LEU A 41 2.80 1.63 -7.04
CA LEU A 41 2.89 0.87 -5.79
C LEU A 41 4.32 0.42 -5.48
N GLY A 42 5.06 0.00 -6.52
CA GLY A 42 6.46 -0.39 -6.42
C GLY A 42 7.38 0.72 -5.92
N LYS A 43 7.10 2.00 -6.24
CA LYS A 43 7.86 3.15 -5.69
C LYS A 43 7.77 3.23 -4.17
N PHE A 44 6.64 2.79 -3.60
CA PHE A 44 6.41 2.79 -2.17
C PHE A 44 6.78 1.46 -1.51
N ASN A 45 7.44 0.53 -2.23
CA ASN A 45 7.69 -0.85 -1.79
C ASN A 45 6.40 -1.59 -1.35
N ILE A 46 5.29 -1.30 -2.03
CA ILE A 46 3.99 -1.91 -1.76
C ILE A 46 3.74 -2.96 -2.83
N ASN A 47 3.59 -4.21 -2.39
CA ASN A 47 3.20 -5.26 -3.30
C ASN A 47 1.66 -5.44 -3.27
N PRO A 48 1.01 -5.60 -4.43
CA PRO A 48 -0.38 -6.05 -4.52
C PRO A 48 -0.69 -7.28 -3.65
N LYS A 49 0.30 -8.18 -3.56
CA LYS A 49 0.23 -9.38 -2.73
C LYS A 49 0.22 -9.06 -1.23
N ASP A 50 0.93 -8.03 -0.78
CA ASP A 50 0.91 -7.58 0.62
C ASP A 50 -0.44 -6.97 0.97
N LEU A 51 -1.09 -6.31 0.01
CA LEU A 51 -2.43 -5.76 0.21
C LEU A 51 -3.49 -6.88 0.28
N MET A 52 -3.27 -7.99 -0.43
CA MET A 52 -4.13 -9.17 -0.39
C MET A 52 -3.85 -10.09 0.83
N GLY A 53 -2.62 -10.05 1.37
CA GLY A 53 -2.14 -10.92 2.46
C GLY A 53 -1.88 -10.20 3.78
N GLY A 54 -2.25 -8.92 3.91
CA GLY A 54 -1.82 -8.00 4.97
C GLY A 54 -2.22 -8.33 6.41
N MET A 55 -2.83 -9.48 6.66
CA MET A 55 -3.18 -9.97 8.01
C MET A 55 -2.75 -11.43 8.26
N GLY A 56 -1.75 -11.95 7.53
CA GLY A 56 -1.30 -13.35 7.65
C GLY A 56 -0.02 -13.58 8.45
N ASP A 57 1.04 -12.78 8.24
CA ASP A 57 2.41 -13.20 8.64
C ASP A 57 3.02 -12.47 9.84
N LYS A 58 2.34 -11.50 10.47
CA LYS A 58 2.88 -10.77 11.64
C LYS A 58 2.39 -11.24 13.02
N LEU A 59 1.72 -12.40 13.10
CA LEU A 59 1.32 -13.04 14.37
C LEU A 59 1.98 -14.41 14.61
N GLY A 60 3.02 -14.74 13.85
CA GLY A 60 3.66 -16.05 13.88
C GLY A 60 5.13 -16.03 14.28
N LEU A 61 5.51 -15.39 15.39
CA LEU A 61 6.73 -15.68 16.17
C LEU A 61 6.56 -15.24 17.64
#